data_AF-F0ID84-F1
#
_entry.id   AF-F0ID84-F1
#
_cell.length_a   1.000
_cell.length_b   1.000
_cell.length_c   1.000
_cell.angle_alpha   90.00
_cell.angle_beta   90.00
_cell.angle_gamma   90.00
#
_symmetry.space_group_name_H-M   'P 1'
#
loop_
_entity.id
_entity.type
_entity.pdbx_description
1 polymer ?
#
loop_
_entity_poly.entity_id
_entity_poly.type
_entity_poly.pdbx_seq_one_letter_code
_entity_poly.pdbx_strand_id
1 'polypeptide(L)'
;MENHKKECKMRKIVFVIIFCFIISYCKAQIDTINKNIMEYFDKNKYKNWELVEKVSSATDKYYKKDTYWVRVLFYKGEYTEEIQTIGSSFKLYKYYHKNELLHRSVKTFYNFPIGESIEYDENGNLIEKVNYDKNYSFSVDSLCELIKMEYGVNLRILSTDNFLNYRVERRYDDNIKKYLYIVIFAVNDNGEGVMGFPIKCIYIDSNTGEILYEKAEHLDRPYSDRIPKSKTFFPQKDDKKKNSTSLFIEETTPPKELGVPYKQGGYYPPGTYRLYNDRAFTKKEWELYVKTRPWWERLFLS
;
A
#
# COMPACT_ATOMS: atom_id res chain seq x y z
N MET A 1 12.70 -50.37 -47.41
CA MET A 1 11.61 -49.37 -47.40
C MET A 1 11.46 -48.66 -46.05
N GLU A 2 11.81 -49.31 -44.94
CA GLU A 2 11.64 -48.76 -43.58
C GLU A 2 12.65 -47.67 -43.19
N ASN A 3 13.90 -47.75 -43.64
CA ASN A 3 14.93 -46.74 -43.38
C ASN A 3 14.65 -45.38 -44.05
N HIS A 4 14.18 -45.38 -45.31
CA HIS A 4 13.78 -44.14 -46.00
C HIS A 4 12.61 -43.43 -45.32
N LYS A 5 11.67 -44.18 -44.73
CA LYS A 5 10.53 -43.61 -44.00
C LYS A 5 10.98 -42.99 -42.66
N LYS A 6 11.97 -43.58 -41.99
CA LYS A 6 12.60 -43.02 -40.78
C LYS A 6 13.41 -41.76 -41.08
N GLU A 7 14.20 -41.74 -42.14
CA GLU A 7 14.94 -40.53 -42.57
C GLU A 7 14.01 -39.38 -42.94
N CYS A 8 12.94 -39.66 -43.68
CA CYS A 8 11.97 -38.63 -44.06
C CYS A 8 11.22 -38.07 -42.82
N LYS A 9 10.94 -38.92 -41.82
CA LYS A 9 10.34 -38.51 -40.54
C LYS A 9 11.31 -37.68 -39.68
N MET A 10 12.60 -38.04 -39.64
CA MET A 10 13.63 -37.25 -38.94
C MET A 10 13.88 -35.90 -39.59
N ARG A 11 13.92 -35.82 -40.93
CA ARG A 11 14.03 -34.54 -41.65
C ARG A 11 12.86 -33.60 -41.34
N LYS A 12 11.62 -34.12 -41.30
CA LYS A 12 10.44 -33.34 -40.89
C LYS A 12 10.53 -32.86 -39.44
N ILE A 13 11.02 -33.68 -38.51
CA ILE A 13 11.22 -33.29 -37.11
C ILE A 13 12.28 -32.18 -36.99
N VAL A 14 13.39 -32.28 -37.73
CA VAL A 14 14.42 -31.24 -37.77
C VAL A 14 13.87 -29.91 -38.31
N PHE A 15 13.08 -29.94 -39.38
CA PHE A 15 12.43 -28.72 -39.90
C PHE A 15 11.44 -28.10 -38.91
N VAL A 16 10.66 -28.91 -38.18
CA VAL A 16 9.76 -28.42 -37.13
C VAL A 16 10.54 -27.79 -35.98
N ILE A 17 11.65 -28.39 -35.55
CA ILE A 17 12.50 -27.84 -34.49
C ILE A 17 13.10 -26.49 -34.92
N ILE A 18 13.67 -26.40 -36.13
CA ILE A 18 14.24 -25.16 -36.67
C ILE A 18 13.15 -24.06 -36.77
N PHE A 19 11.96 -24.40 -37.24
CA PHE A 19 10.84 -23.46 -37.33
C PHE A 19 10.37 -22.98 -35.94
N CYS A 20 10.32 -23.85 -34.94
CA CYS A 20 10.02 -23.48 -33.55
C CYS A 20 11.08 -22.55 -32.95
N PHE A 21 12.37 -22.73 -33.27
CA PHE A 21 13.43 -21.81 -32.84
C PHE A 21 13.28 -20.43 -33.47
N ILE A 22 12.93 -20.33 -34.75
CA ILE A 22 12.72 -19.05 -35.44
C ILE A 22 11.53 -18.28 -34.83
N ILE A 23 10.40 -18.95 -34.56
CA ILE A 23 9.24 -18.32 -33.92
C ILE A 23 9.58 -17.82 -32.50
N SER A 24 10.39 -18.59 -31.75
CA SER A 24 10.81 -18.22 -30.40
C SER A 24 11.74 -16.99 -30.40
N TYR A 25 12.64 -16.90 -31.39
CA TYR A 25 13.55 -15.76 -31.55
C TYR A 25 12.82 -14.48 -31.98
N CYS A 26 11.83 -14.59 -32.87
CA CYS A 26 10.98 -13.44 -33.26
C CYS A 26 10.17 -12.87 -32.09
N LYS A 27 9.66 -13.73 -31.18
CA LYS A 27 8.95 -13.25 -29.97
C LYS A 27 9.88 -12.47 -29.03
N ALA A 28 11.09 -12.97 -28.81
CA ALA A 28 12.08 -12.28 -27.98
C ALA A 28 12.50 -10.91 -28.55
N GLN A 29 12.60 -10.77 -29.88
CA GLN A 29 12.85 -9.48 -30.52
C GLN A 29 11.67 -8.52 -30.38
N ILE A 30 10.42 -8.99 -30.50
CA ILE A 30 9.22 -8.16 -30.31
C ILE A 30 9.12 -7.66 -28.86
N ASP A 31 9.42 -8.51 -27.88
CA ASP A 31 9.44 -8.11 -26.46
C ASP A 31 10.57 -7.11 -26.14
N THR A 32 11.70 -7.19 -26.86
CA THR A 32 12.82 -6.25 -26.74
C THR A 32 12.53 -4.92 -27.44
N ILE A 33 11.87 -4.95 -28.60
CA ILE A 33 11.41 -3.75 -29.33
C ILE A 33 10.36 -3.01 -28.50
N ASN A 34 9.37 -3.71 -27.94
CA ASN A 34 8.34 -3.11 -27.09
C ASN A 34 8.89 -2.53 -25.78
N LYS A 35 10.01 -3.05 -25.25
CA LYS A 35 10.72 -2.48 -24.10
C LYS A 35 11.42 -1.15 -24.39
N ASN A 36 11.67 -0.82 -25.65
CA ASN A 36 12.42 0.37 -26.08
C ASN A 36 11.52 1.48 -26.67
N ILE A 37 10.20 1.32 -26.70
CA ILE A 37 9.31 2.38 -27.17
C ILE A 37 9.08 3.35 -26.02
N MET A 38 9.77 4.49 -26.06
CA MET A 38 9.55 5.59 -25.13
C MET A 38 8.09 6.07 -25.24
N GLU A 39 7.41 6.21 -24.11
CA GLU A 39 6.07 6.77 -24.08
C GLU A 39 6.13 8.26 -24.43
N TYR A 40 5.14 8.76 -25.16
CA TYR A 40 4.99 10.18 -25.47
C TYR A 40 3.55 10.64 -25.20
N PHE A 41 3.37 11.95 -25.05
CA PHE A 41 2.07 12.56 -24.86
C PHE A 41 1.32 12.67 -26.19
N ASP A 42 0.24 11.90 -26.35
CA ASP A 42 -0.66 12.03 -27.50
C ASP A 42 -1.78 13.04 -27.21
N LYS A 43 -1.73 14.19 -27.89
CA LYS A 43 -2.75 15.25 -27.80
C LYS A 43 -4.16 14.79 -28.19
N ASN A 44 -4.27 13.73 -29.00
CA ASN A 44 -5.54 13.20 -29.47
C ASN A 44 -6.10 12.08 -28.58
N LYS A 45 -5.35 11.63 -27.57
CA LYS A 45 -5.73 10.52 -26.68
C LYS A 45 -7.10 10.69 -26.03
N TYR A 46 -7.46 11.92 -25.67
CA TYR A 46 -8.71 12.25 -24.98
C TYR A 46 -9.75 12.95 -25.86
N LYS A 47 -9.57 13.02 -27.19
CA LYS A 47 -10.46 13.79 -28.08
C LYS A 47 -11.93 13.33 -28.04
N ASN A 48 -12.17 12.07 -27.69
CA ASN A 48 -13.50 11.46 -27.60
C ASN A 48 -13.99 11.29 -26.15
N TRP A 49 -13.28 11.88 -25.17
CA TRP A 49 -13.71 11.87 -23.77
C TRP A 49 -14.57 13.11 -23.49
N GLU A 50 -15.44 13.00 -22.50
CA GLU A 50 -16.26 14.13 -22.06
C GLU A 50 -15.34 15.18 -21.42
N LEU A 51 -15.34 16.41 -21.94
CA LEU A 51 -14.65 17.54 -21.33
C LEU A 51 -15.52 18.11 -20.21
N VAL A 52 -15.00 18.18 -18.99
CA VAL A 52 -15.72 18.79 -17.86
C VAL A 52 -15.43 20.28 -17.80
N GLU A 53 -16.21 21.04 -18.56
CA GLU A 53 -16.00 22.47 -18.81
C GLU A 53 -15.96 23.30 -17.52
N LYS A 54 -16.81 22.99 -16.54
CA LYS A 54 -16.97 23.79 -15.30
C LYS A 54 -15.67 23.97 -14.50
N VAL A 55 -14.76 22.99 -14.56
CA VAL A 55 -13.48 23.00 -13.85
C VAL A 55 -12.28 23.13 -14.80
N SER A 56 -12.52 23.12 -16.12
CA SER A 56 -11.48 23.21 -17.12
C SER A 56 -11.14 24.65 -17.47
N SER A 57 -9.89 24.89 -17.88
CA SER A 57 -9.38 26.15 -18.40
C SER A 57 -8.51 25.89 -19.65
N ALA A 58 -7.97 26.95 -20.24
CA ALA A 58 -7.13 26.85 -21.44
C ALA A 58 -5.91 25.93 -21.24
N THR A 59 -5.32 25.96 -20.05
CA THR A 59 -4.10 25.23 -19.69
C THR A 59 -4.34 24.04 -18.78
N ASP A 60 -5.56 23.83 -18.29
CA ASP A 60 -5.87 22.78 -17.32
C ASP A 60 -7.20 22.14 -17.69
N LYS A 61 -7.14 20.98 -18.34
CA LYS A 61 -8.33 20.33 -18.91
C LYS A 61 -8.67 19.05 -18.17
N TYR A 62 -9.94 18.86 -17.90
CA TYR A 62 -10.45 17.70 -17.20
C TYR A 62 -11.33 16.86 -18.10
N TYR A 63 -10.97 15.60 -18.27
CA TYR A 63 -11.67 14.64 -19.12
C TYR A 63 -12.24 13.51 -18.27
N LYS A 64 -13.44 13.06 -18.64
CA LYS A 64 -14.12 11.94 -18.01
C LYS A 64 -14.53 10.92 -19.06
N LYS A 65 -14.36 9.65 -18.72
CA LYS A 65 -14.93 8.53 -19.48
C LYS A 65 -15.11 7.34 -18.55
N ASP A 66 -16.31 6.77 -18.57
CA ASP A 66 -16.69 5.64 -17.72
C ASP A 66 -16.37 5.94 -16.23
N THR A 67 -15.53 5.12 -15.61
CA THR A 67 -15.08 5.26 -14.22
C THR A 67 -13.78 6.03 -14.07
N TYR A 68 -13.26 6.64 -15.14
CA TYR A 68 -11.98 7.33 -15.13
C TYR A 68 -12.14 8.84 -15.22
N TRP A 69 -11.20 9.50 -14.56
CA TRP A 69 -10.98 10.93 -14.59
C TRP A 69 -9.53 11.18 -14.97
N VAL A 70 -9.32 12.12 -15.89
CA VAL A 70 -7.98 12.55 -16.30
C VAL A 70 -7.91 14.07 -16.27
N ARG A 71 -6.93 14.61 -15.58
CA ARG A 71 -6.54 16.01 -15.70
C ARG A 71 -5.30 16.10 -16.58
N VAL A 72 -5.33 16.97 -17.58
CA VAL A 72 -4.20 17.32 -18.43
C VAL A 72 -3.85 18.77 -18.19
N LEU A 73 -2.71 19.00 -17.55
CA LEU A 73 -2.14 20.33 -17.34
C LEU A 73 -1.10 20.60 -18.43
N PHE A 74 -1.17 21.77 -19.05
CA PHE A 74 -0.19 22.29 -19.99
C PHE A 74 0.39 23.60 -19.45
N TYR A 75 1.67 23.59 -19.09
CA TYR A 75 2.32 24.77 -18.53
C TYR A 75 3.73 24.91 -19.09
N LYS A 76 4.07 26.11 -19.59
CA LYS A 76 5.39 26.44 -20.16
C LYS A 76 5.93 25.47 -21.22
N GLY A 77 5.03 24.84 -21.99
CA GLY A 77 5.39 23.90 -23.05
C GLY A 77 5.43 22.43 -22.62
N GLU A 78 5.22 22.14 -21.33
CA GLU A 78 5.26 20.79 -20.77
C GLU A 78 3.85 20.29 -20.46
N TYR A 79 3.66 18.97 -20.54
CA TYR A 79 2.39 18.31 -20.24
C TYR A 79 2.49 17.49 -18.95
N THR A 80 1.41 17.47 -18.19
CA THR A 80 1.23 16.55 -17.06
C THR A 80 -0.13 15.88 -17.17
N GLU A 81 -0.16 14.55 -17.10
CA GLU A 81 -1.38 13.76 -16.93
C GLU A 81 -1.53 13.32 -15.47
N GLU A 82 -2.67 13.60 -14.86
CA GLU A 82 -3.11 12.99 -13.60
C GLU A 82 -4.29 12.07 -13.92
N ILE A 83 -4.10 10.77 -13.76
CA ILE A 83 -5.06 9.72 -14.12
C ILE A 83 -5.55 9.04 -12.85
N GLN A 84 -6.87 8.94 -12.71
CA GLN A 84 -7.50 8.40 -11.51
C GLN A 84 -8.81 7.69 -11.85
N THR A 85 -9.08 6.55 -11.21
CA THR A 85 -10.44 6.00 -11.14
C THR A 85 -11.26 6.86 -10.19
N ILE A 86 -12.45 7.32 -10.59
CA ILE A 86 -13.29 8.24 -9.82
C ILE A 86 -13.46 7.72 -8.38
N GLY A 87 -13.14 8.57 -7.41
CA GLY A 87 -13.22 8.25 -5.99
C GLY A 87 -12.07 7.38 -5.44
N SER A 88 -11.16 6.87 -6.26
CA SER A 88 -9.99 6.10 -5.79
C SER A 88 -9.01 7.00 -5.04
N SER A 89 -8.38 6.52 -3.98
CA SER A 89 -7.27 7.23 -3.33
C SER A 89 -5.94 7.07 -4.07
N PHE A 90 -5.89 6.28 -5.14
CA PHE A 90 -4.70 6.11 -5.97
C PHE A 90 -4.76 7.00 -7.21
N LYS A 91 -3.63 7.63 -7.53
CA LYS A 91 -3.46 8.41 -8.78
C LYS A 91 -2.17 8.02 -9.48
N LEU A 92 -2.19 8.08 -10.81
CA LEU A 92 -1.00 7.99 -11.64
C LEU A 92 -0.70 9.37 -12.22
N TYR A 93 0.51 9.86 -11.98
CA TYR A 93 1.01 11.06 -12.61
C TYR A 93 2.02 10.70 -13.69
N LYS A 94 1.89 11.32 -14.85
CA LYS A 94 2.89 11.28 -15.92
C LYS A 94 3.29 12.70 -16.28
N TYR A 95 4.58 12.95 -16.30
CA TYR A 95 5.19 14.22 -16.65
C TYR A 95 5.91 14.04 -17.98
N TYR A 96 5.77 15.01 -18.87
CA TYR A 96 6.34 14.97 -20.21
C TYR A 96 7.21 16.19 -20.45
N HIS A 97 8.32 15.97 -21.15
CA HIS A 97 9.19 17.02 -21.65
C HIS A 97 8.48 17.87 -22.70
N LYS A 98 9.09 18.98 -23.10
CA LYS A 98 8.56 19.86 -24.16
C LYS A 98 8.46 19.19 -25.52
N ASN A 99 9.32 18.20 -25.77
CA ASN A 99 9.26 17.36 -26.96
C ASN A 99 8.26 16.20 -26.84
N GLU A 100 7.41 16.24 -25.81
CA GLU A 100 6.31 15.32 -25.55
C GLU A 100 6.74 13.91 -25.11
N LEU A 101 8.05 13.60 -25.02
CA LEU A 101 8.51 12.34 -24.46
C LEU A 101 8.26 12.29 -22.95
N LEU A 102 7.96 11.08 -22.45
CA LEU A 102 7.75 10.83 -21.03
C LEU A 102 9.04 11.18 -20.27
N HIS A 103 8.94 12.17 -19.40
CA HIS A 103 9.99 12.52 -18.46
C HIS A 103 9.92 11.58 -17.26
N ARG A 104 8.74 11.41 -16.66
CA ARG A 104 8.60 10.66 -15.40
C ARG A 104 7.19 10.12 -15.22
N SER A 105 7.08 8.93 -14.65
CA SER A 105 5.79 8.36 -14.22
C SER A 105 5.86 7.95 -12.75
N VAL A 106 4.86 8.36 -11.96
CA VAL A 106 4.80 8.07 -10.51
C VAL A 106 3.37 7.75 -10.09
N LYS A 107 3.21 6.64 -9.35
CA LYS A 107 1.96 6.30 -8.69
C LYS A 107 1.95 6.89 -7.29
N THR A 108 0.78 7.36 -6.84
CA THR A 108 0.59 7.90 -5.50
C THR A 108 -0.58 7.20 -4.81
N PHE A 109 -0.53 7.20 -3.48
CA PHE A 109 -1.66 6.89 -2.61
C PHE A 109 -1.90 8.11 -1.72
N TYR A 110 -3.09 8.70 -1.82
CA TYR A 110 -3.35 10.07 -1.38
C TYR A 110 -2.32 11.03 -1.98
N ASN A 111 -1.52 11.68 -1.14
CA ASN A 111 -0.59 12.75 -1.53
C ASN A 111 0.88 12.32 -1.44
N PHE A 112 1.18 11.02 -1.36
CA PHE A 112 2.56 10.54 -1.35
C PHE A 112 2.82 9.48 -2.43
N PRO A 113 4.05 9.45 -2.99
CA PRO A 113 4.44 8.49 -4.02
C PRO A 113 4.62 7.08 -3.44
N ILE A 114 4.29 6.07 -4.24
CA ILE A 114 4.40 4.65 -3.91
C ILE A 114 5.02 3.88 -5.08
N GLY A 115 5.60 2.71 -4.80
CA GLY A 115 6.26 1.89 -5.79
C GLY A 115 7.48 2.56 -6.41
N GLU A 116 7.77 2.18 -7.65
CA GLU A 116 8.90 2.70 -8.40
C GLU A 116 8.48 3.86 -9.30
N SER A 117 9.30 4.90 -9.33
CA SER A 117 9.28 5.94 -10.35
C SER A 117 10.52 5.81 -11.20
N ILE A 118 10.33 5.98 -12.50
CA ILE A 118 11.42 6.02 -13.48
C ILE A 118 11.45 7.41 -14.10
N GLU A 119 12.63 7.97 -14.22
CA GLU A 119 12.90 9.26 -14.84
C GLU A 119 13.77 9.09 -16.08
N TYR A 120 13.44 9.84 -17.13
CA TYR A 120 14.08 9.82 -18.44
C TYR A 120 14.49 11.24 -18.88
N ASP A 121 15.56 11.32 -19.65
CA ASP A 121 16.03 12.54 -20.29
C ASP A 121 15.18 12.91 -21.51
N GLU A 122 15.45 14.07 -22.12
CA GLU A 122 14.76 14.53 -23.32
C GLU A 122 14.98 13.63 -24.55
N ASN A 123 15.95 12.71 -24.52
CA ASN A 123 16.19 11.74 -25.60
C ASN A 123 15.54 10.37 -25.29
N GLY A 124 14.88 10.23 -24.14
CA GLY A 124 14.27 8.98 -23.68
C GLY A 124 15.26 8.00 -23.02
N ASN A 125 16.46 8.43 -22.65
CA ASN A 125 17.38 7.59 -21.88
C ASN A 125 17.03 7.62 -20.39
N LEU A 126 17.18 6.48 -19.72
CA LEU A 126 16.99 6.36 -18.27
C LEU A 126 17.98 7.27 -17.51
N ILE A 127 17.47 8.17 -16.67
CA ILE A 127 18.26 8.98 -15.73
C ILE A 127 18.29 8.31 -14.35
N GLU A 128 17.11 8.05 -13.78
CA GLU A 128 16.99 7.61 -12.39
C GLU A 128 15.85 6.60 -12.23
N LYS A 129 16.03 5.71 -11.26
CA LYS A 129 14.98 4.84 -10.75
C LYS A 129 14.89 4.97 -9.23
N VAL A 130 13.77 5.47 -8.73
CA VAL A 130 13.52 5.67 -7.29
C VAL A 130 12.44 4.70 -6.81
N ASN A 131 12.75 3.89 -5.80
CA ASN A 131 11.76 3.07 -5.10
C ASN A 131 11.27 3.81 -3.84
N TYR A 132 10.05 4.34 -3.89
CA TYR A 132 9.43 5.07 -2.79
C TYR A 132 9.01 4.18 -1.61
N ASP A 133 8.95 2.86 -1.82
CA ASP A 133 8.62 1.89 -0.78
C ASP A 133 9.86 1.31 -0.08
N LYS A 134 11.07 1.79 -0.43
CA LYS A 134 12.36 1.28 0.12
C LYS A 134 12.38 1.19 1.65
N ASN A 135 11.77 2.15 2.34
CA ASN A 135 11.74 2.22 3.82
C ASN A 135 10.36 1.84 4.40
N TYR A 136 9.48 1.24 3.59
CA TYR A 136 8.09 0.96 3.91
C TYR A 136 7.75 -0.49 3.52
N SER A 137 8.39 -1.46 4.18
CA SER A 137 8.22 -2.89 3.88
C SER A 137 6.79 -3.38 4.09
N PHE A 138 6.04 -2.77 5.02
CA PHE A 138 4.61 -2.96 5.16
C PHE A 138 3.89 -2.18 4.05
N SER A 139 3.28 -2.91 3.13
CA SER A 139 2.71 -2.32 1.90
C SER A 139 1.48 -1.44 2.18
N VAL A 140 1.20 -0.52 1.26
CA VAL A 140 -0.05 0.27 1.28
C VAL A 140 -1.28 -0.63 1.18
N ASP A 141 -1.20 -1.75 0.46
CA ASP A 141 -2.32 -2.68 0.38
C ASP A 141 -2.60 -3.35 1.72
N SER A 142 -1.54 -3.76 2.43
CA SER A 142 -1.62 -4.30 3.78
C SER A 142 -2.15 -3.27 4.78
N LEU A 143 -1.74 -2.01 4.65
CA LEU A 143 -2.28 -0.89 5.44
C LEU A 143 -3.78 -0.70 5.23
N CYS A 144 -4.24 -0.75 3.98
CA CYS A 144 -5.66 -0.62 3.68
C CYS A 144 -6.48 -1.75 4.30
N GLU A 145 -5.98 -3.00 4.26
CA GLU A 145 -6.65 -4.13 4.92
C GLU A 145 -6.64 -3.98 6.44
N LEU A 146 -5.49 -3.62 7.03
CA LEU A 146 -5.39 -3.37 8.47
C LEU A 146 -6.45 -2.36 8.94
N ILE A 147 -6.54 -1.21 8.27
CA ILE A 147 -7.48 -0.15 8.66
C ILE A 147 -8.93 -0.52 8.40
N LYS A 148 -9.22 -1.21 7.30
CA LYS A 148 -10.56 -1.72 7.02
C LYS A 148 -11.00 -2.71 8.08
N MET A 149 -10.11 -3.61 8.51
CA MET A 149 -10.45 -4.59 9.53
C MET A 149 -10.52 -4.00 10.93
N GLU A 150 -9.59 -3.12 11.30
CA GLU A 150 -9.47 -2.60 12.66
C GLU A 150 -10.43 -1.45 12.94
N TYR A 151 -10.71 -0.60 11.95
CA TYR A 151 -11.52 0.62 12.09
C TYR A 151 -12.76 0.65 11.18
N GLY A 152 -12.94 -0.33 10.29
CA GLY A 152 -14.07 -0.37 9.37
C GLY A 152 -13.98 0.62 8.20
N VAL A 153 -12.83 1.27 7.98
CA VAL A 153 -12.67 2.31 6.95
C VAL A 153 -11.92 1.77 5.74
N ASN A 154 -12.49 1.93 4.54
CA ASN A 154 -11.84 1.55 3.29
C ASN A 154 -10.98 2.70 2.75
N LEU A 155 -9.68 2.68 3.04
CA LEU A 155 -8.75 3.73 2.61
C LEU A 155 -8.49 3.78 1.08
N ARG A 156 -8.96 2.80 0.31
CA ARG A 156 -8.80 2.78 -1.16
C ARG A 156 -9.72 3.75 -1.89
N ILE A 157 -10.72 4.27 -1.18
CA ILE A 157 -11.70 5.23 -1.70
C ILE A 157 -11.52 6.51 -0.91
N LEU A 158 -11.45 7.65 -1.59
CA LEU A 158 -11.46 8.98 -0.96
C LEU A 158 -12.77 9.16 -0.20
N SER A 159 -12.72 9.91 0.91
CA SER A 159 -13.97 10.25 1.59
C SER A 159 -14.89 11.00 0.65
N THR A 160 -16.13 10.52 0.58
CA THR A 160 -17.26 11.20 -0.07
C THR A 160 -18.25 11.73 0.96
N ASP A 161 -17.98 11.49 2.24
CA ASP A 161 -18.78 11.97 3.35
C ASP A 161 -18.36 13.41 3.68
N ASN A 162 -19.32 14.32 3.69
CA ASN A 162 -19.11 15.72 4.07
C ASN A 162 -18.66 15.85 5.54
N PHE A 163 -18.92 14.84 6.36
CA PHE A 163 -18.58 14.82 7.78
C PHE A 163 -17.23 14.15 8.04
N LEU A 164 -17.08 12.85 7.80
CA LEU A 164 -15.85 12.13 8.10
C LEU A 164 -14.84 12.24 6.96
N ASN A 165 -13.77 13.00 7.16
CA ASN A 165 -12.63 13.04 6.28
C ASN A 165 -11.52 12.11 6.77
N TYR A 166 -10.81 11.50 5.83
CA TYR A 166 -9.65 10.72 6.16
C TYR A 166 -8.56 10.82 5.11
N ARG A 167 -7.32 10.76 5.59
CA ARG A 167 -6.12 10.78 4.75
C ARG A 167 -5.02 9.95 5.37
N VAL A 168 -4.02 9.64 4.55
CA VAL A 168 -2.84 8.90 4.97
C VAL A 168 -1.59 9.70 4.64
N GLU A 169 -0.66 9.73 5.59
CA GLU A 169 0.64 10.34 5.44
C GLU A 169 1.73 9.30 5.69
N ARG A 170 2.89 9.50 5.05
CA ARG A 170 4.15 8.83 5.37
C ARG A 170 5.04 9.82 6.12
N ARG A 171 5.68 9.39 7.21
CA ARG A 171 6.55 10.28 8.01
C ARG A 171 7.66 9.51 8.68
N TYR A 172 8.86 10.08 8.73
CA TYR A 172 9.90 9.63 9.65
C TYR A 172 9.71 10.32 11.00
N ASP A 173 9.53 9.55 12.08
CA ASP A 173 9.47 10.09 13.44
C ASP A 173 10.86 10.02 14.08
N ASP A 174 11.44 11.20 14.33
CA ASP A 174 12.77 11.34 14.88
C ASP A 174 12.92 10.84 16.32
N ASN A 175 11.85 10.82 17.11
CA ASN A 175 11.94 10.45 18.52
C ASN A 175 12.07 8.94 18.69
N ILE A 176 11.36 8.17 17.85
CA ILE A 176 11.37 6.71 17.89
C ILE A 176 12.21 6.11 16.75
N LYS A 177 12.81 6.94 15.89
CA LYS A 177 13.66 6.57 14.76
C LYS A 177 13.00 5.54 13.83
N LYS A 178 11.72 5.75 13.51
CA LYS A 178 10.92 4.86 12.65
C LYS A 178 10.24 5.62 11.53
N TYR A 179 10.15 4.98 10.36
CA TYR A 179 9.23 5.38 9.31
C TYR A 179 7.82 4.89 9.65
N LEU A 180 6.84 5.76 9.48
CA LEU A 180 5.46 5.53 9.90
C LEU A 180 4.49 5.78 8.75
N TYR A 181 3.41 5.01 8.75
CA TYR A 181 2.14 5.48 8.21
C TYR A 181 1.36 6.18 9.32
N ILE A 182 0.76 7.31 8.97
CA ILE A 182 -0.14 8.05 9.86
C ILE A 182 -1.49 8.11 9.17
N VAL A 183 -2.49 7.43 9.74
CA VAL A 183 -3.87 7.48 9.27
C VAL A 183 -4.61 8.48 10.12
N ILE A 184 -5.22 9.47 9.46
CA ILE A 184 -5.86 10.60 10.12
C ILE A 184 -7.35 10.52 9.80
N PHE A 185 -8.17 10.46 10.85
CA PHE A 185 -9.61 10.65 10.80
C PHE A 185 -9.95 12.03 11.36
N ALA A 186 -10.76 12.80 10.65
CA ALA A 186 -11.17 14.14 11.03
C ALA A 186 -12.66 14.30 10.74
N VAL A 187 -13.43 14.84 11.68
CA VAL A 187 -14.86 15.11 11.47
C VAL A 187 -15.07 16.61 11.29
N ASN A 188 -15.53 17.03 10.11
CA ASN A 188 -15.88 18.42 9.87
C ASN A 188 -17.06 18.85 10.75
N ASP A 189 -17.03 20.10 11.19
CA ASP A 189 -18.09 20.73 12.00
C ASP A 189 -19.21 21.36 11.15
N ASN A 190 -19.28 21.03 9.86
CA ASN A 190 -20.23 21.62 8.90
C ASN A 190 -20.28 23.16 8.86
N GLY A 191 -19.22 23.86 9.27
CA GLY A 191 -19.21 25.32 9.28
C GLY A 191 -19.88 25.96 10.50
N GLU A 192 -20.04 25.21 11.59
CA GLU A 192 -20.43 25.78 12.90
C GLU A 192 -19.34 26.68 13.51
N GLY A 193 -18.17 26.79 12.86
CA GLY A 193 -17.15 27.79 13.20
C GLY A 193 -16.41 27.48 14.50
N VAL A 194 -16.40 26.21 14.91
CA VAL A 194 -15.78 25.79 16.16
C VAL A 194 -14.28 25.59 15.90
N MET A 195 -13.43 26.35 16.60
CA MET A 195 -11.96 26.28 16.44
C MET A 195 -11.41 24.92 16.88
N GLY A 196 -11.29 23.97 15.95
CA GLY A 196 -10.83 22.59 16.17
C GLY A 196 -11.92 21.54 15.87
N PHE A 197 -11.58 20.49 15.15
CA PHE A 197 -12.49 19.39 14.87
C PHE A 197 -12.05 18.13 15.62
N PRO A 198 -12.96 17.19 15.95
CA PRO A 198 -12.57 15.87 16.42
C PRO A 198 -11.58 15.23 15.44
N ILE A 199 -10.41 14.85 15.94
CA ILE A 199 -9.36 14.20 15.15
C ILE A 199 -8.90 12.95 15.89
N LYS A 200 -8.67 11.87 15.14
CA LYS A 200 -7.91 10.71 15.59
C LYS A 200 -6.80 10.39 14.60
N CYS A 201 -5.59 10.26 15.11
CA CYS A 201 -4.40 9.86 14.37
C CYS A 201 -3.96 8.48 14.84
N ILE A 202 -3.72 7.57 13.90
CA ILE A 202 -3.20 6.22 14.15
C ILE A 202 -1.78 6.16 13.61
N TYR A 203 -0.82 5.82 14.47
CA TYR A 203 0.59 5.78 14.14
C TYR A 203 1.03 4.33 13.97
N ILE A 204 1.44 3.97 12.76
CA ILE A 204 1.69 2.58 12.37
C ILE A 204 3.13 2.46 11.89
N ASP A 205 3.88 1.51 12.44
CA ASP A 205 5.21 1.18 11.96
C ASP A 205 5.13 0.72 10.49
N SER A 206 5.81 1.45 9.60
CA SER A 206 5.73 1.18 8.17
C SER A 206 6.51 -0.05 7.70
N ASN A 207 7.25 -0.71 8.58
CA ASN A 207 7.97 -1.93 8.25
C ASN A 207 7.28 -3.17 8.82
N THR A 208 6.65 -3.06 9.99
CA THR A 208 6.00 -4.21 10.66
C THR A 208 4.47 -4.20 10.55
N GLY A 209 3.85 -3.05 10.30
CA GLY A 209 2.40 -2.88 10.35
C GLY A 209 1.84 -2.77 11.76
N GLU A 210 2.69 -2.72 12.79
CA GLU A 210 2.28 -2.56 14.19
C GLU A 210 1.67 -1.17 14.43
N ILE A 211 0.46 -1.11 14.99
CA ILE A 211 -0.12 0.13 15.50
C ILE A 211 0.58 0.47 16.82
N LEU A 212 1.41 1.51 16.81
CA LEU A 212 2.28 1.88 17.93
C LEU A 212 1.54 2.65 19.03
N TYR A 213 0.60 3.51 18.62
CA TYR A 213 -0.27 4.31 19.47
C TYR A 213 -1.32 5.06 18.65
N GLU A 214 -2.39 5.49 19.32
CA GLU A 214 -3.36 6.45 18.81
C GLU A 214 -3.11 7.84 19.44
N LYS A 215 -3.59 8.89 18.79
CA LYS A 215 -3.73 10.21 19.39
C LYS A 215 -5.09 10.75 19.00
N ALA A 216 -5.92 11.07 19.97
CA ALA A 216 -7.20 11.71 19.72
C ALA A 216 -7.24 13.11 20.34
N GLU A 217 -7.82 14.05 19.61
CA GLU A 217 -7.98 15.44 20.02
C GLU A 217 -9.44 15.85 19.82
N HIS A 218 -9.93 16.72 20.72
CA HIS A 218 -11.27 17.31 20.62
C HIS A 218 -12.42 16.29 20.57
N LEU A 219 -12.29 15.15 21.26
CA LEU A 219 -13.34 14.13 21.34
C LEU A 219 -14.55 14.56 22.20
N ASP A 220 -14.41 15.62 22.97
CA ASP A 220 -15.47 16.29 23.74
C ASP A 220 -16.45 17.08 22.86
N ARG A 221 -16.13 17.26 21.57
CA ARG A 221 -16.91 18.10 20.65
C ARG A 221 -18.01 17.34 19.91
N PRO A 222 -18.99 18.07 19.32
CA PRO A 222 -20.03 17.45 18.50
C PRO A 222 -19.46 16.54 17.41
N TYR A 223 -20.21 15.51 17.09
CA TYR A 223 -19.89 14.54 16.04
C TYR A 223 -18.63 13.68 16.28
N SER A 224 -18.02 13.75 17.47
CA SER A 224 -16.88 12.90 17.83
C SER A 224 -17.22 11.41 17.85
N ASP A 225 -18.49 11.06 18.03
CA ASP A 225 -19.03 9.71 17.93
C ASP A 225 -18.86 9.10 16.53
N ARG A 226 -18.72 9.95 15.50
CA ARG A 226 -18.46 9.55 14.11
C ARG A 226 -17.00 9.22 13.82
N ILE A 227 -16.07 9.55 14.73
CA ILE A 227 -14.69 9.12 14.59
C ILE A 227 -14.62 7.59 14.69
N PRO A 228 -14.01 6.90 13.71
CA PRO A 228 -13.86 5.45 13.75
C PRO A 228 -13.22 4.95 15.05
N LYS A 229 -13.87 3.96 15.66
CA LYS A 229 -13.39 3.28 16.87
C LYS A 229 -12.59 2.06 16.47
N SER A 230 -11.46 1.85 17.14
CA SER A 230 -10.68 0.63 17.02
C SER A 230 -11.43 -0.53 17.67
N LYS A 231 -11.23 -1.73 17.14
CA LYS A 231 -11.74 -2.98 17.73
C LYS A 231 -10.86 -3.49 18.87
N THR A 232 -9.58 -3.13 18.84
CA THR A 232 -8.60 -3.40 19.88
C THR A 232 -8.14 -2.13 20.56
N PHE A 233 -7.67 -2.28 21.80
CA PHE A 233 -7.12 -1.16 22.57
C PHE A 233 -5.66 -0.90 22.19
N PHE A 234 -5.33 0.37 21.92
CA PHE A 234 -3.97 0.82 21.66
C PHE A 234 -3.56 1.93 22.63
N PRO A 235 -2.28 2.01 23.02
CA PRO A 235 -1.77 3.09 23.87
C PRO A 235 -2.05 4.47 23.27
N GLN A 236 -2.31 5.49 24.10
CA GLN A 236 -2.37 6.87 23.61
C GLN A 236 -0.97 7.49 23.57
N LYS A 237 -0.73 8.39 22.61
CA LYS A 237 0.58 9.04 22.43
C LYS A 237 1.08 9.76 23.68
N ASP A 238 0.16 10.38 24.44
CA ASP A 238 0.51 11.17 25.63
C ASP A 238 0.76 10.29 26.86
N ASP A 239 0.27 9.05 26.89
CA ASP A 239 0.59 8.07 27.95
C ASP A 239 2.07 7.68 27.91
N LYS A 240 2.69 7.68 26.72
CA LYS A 240 4.13 7.43 26.57
C LYS A 240 5.02 8.54 27.13
N LYS A 241 4.52 9.78 27.29
CA LYS A 241 5.26 10.86 27.95
C LYS A 241 5.21 10.77 29.47
N LYS A 242 4.11 10.27 30.05
CA LYS A 242 4.00 10.07 31.51
C LYS A 242 4.79 8.84 32.01
N ASN A 243 5.01 7.85 31.15
CA ASN A 243 5.69 6.61 31.54
C ASN A 243 7.23 6.66 31.47
N SER A 244 7.83 7.85 31.26
CA SER A 244 9.26 8.04 31.49
C SER A 244 9.62 8.21 32.98
N THR A 245 8.63 8.30 33.87
CA THR A 245 8.83 8.35 35.34
C THR A 245 7.58 7.87 36.06
N SER A 246 7.28 6.57 35.98
CA SER A 246 6.63 5.79 37.06
C SER A 246 6.18 4.43 36.50
N LEU A 247 6.89 3.38 36.90
CA LEU A 247 6.36 2.02 36.87
C LEU A 247 5.22 1.94 37.89
N PHE A 248 4.00 2.28 37.49
CA PHE A 248 2.82 1.77 38.17
C PHE A 248 2.57 0.35 37.65
N ILE A 249 3.05 -0.63 38.40
CA ILE A 249 2.59 -2.01 38.31
C ILE A 249 1.25 -2.03 39.03
N GLU A 250 0.17 -1.97 38.27
CA GLU A 250 -1.11 -2.48 38.76
C GLU A 250 -0.97 -4.00 38.80
N GLU A 251 -1.05 -4.60 40.00
CA GLU A 251 -1.06 -6.05 40.19
C GLU A 251 -2.33 -6.65 39.57
N THR A 252 -2.35 -6.79 38.24
CA THR A 252 -3.11 -7.86 37.63
C THR A 252 -2.25 -9.10 37.75
N THR A 253 -2.68 -10.06 38.59
CA THR A 253 -2.12 -11.42 38.64
C THR A 253 -1.54 -11.83 37.28
N PRO A 254 -0.25 -12.20 37.19
CA PRO A 254 0.37 -12.49 35.91
C PRO A 254 -0.43 -13.60 35.22
N PRO A 255 -0.77 -13.46 33.93
CA PRO A 255 -1.49 -14.50 33.23
C PRO A 255 -0.66 -15.77 33.32
N LYS A 256 -1.27 -16.83 33.90
CA LYS A 256 -0.66 -18.15 34.05
C LYS A 256 0.09 -18.52 32.78
N GLU A 257 1.42 -18.57 32.84
CA GLU A 257 2.23 -18.82 31.64
C GLU A 257 1.88 -20.19 31.06
N LEU A 258 1.23 -20.21 29.90
CA LEU A 258 0.79 -21.43 29.23
C LEU A 258 1.97 -22.22 28.66
N GLY A 259 1.85 -23.55 28.65
CA GLY A 259 2.89 -24.46 28.22
C GLY A 259 4.00 -24.62 29.26
N VAL A 260 4.77 -25.69 29.16
CA VAL A 260 5.88 -26.01 30.06
C VAL A 260 7.22 -25.62 29.41
N PRO A 261 8.18 -25.03 30.15
CA PRO A 261 9.51 -24.74 29.62
C PRO A 261 10.15 -25.98 29.00
N TYR A 262 10.71 -25.82 27.81
CA TYR A 262 11.38 -26.87 27.05
C TYR A 262 12.67 -26.33 26.45
N LYS A 263 13.77 -27.06 26.63
CA LYS A 263 15.05 -26.77 25.97
C LYS A 263 15.28 -27.77 24.84
N GLN A 264 15.75 -27.27 23.71
CA GLN A 264 16.05 -28.09 22.54
C GLN A 264 17.07 -29.19 22.89
N GLY A 265 16.70 -30.46 22.62
CA GLY A 265 17.50 -31.64 22.99
C GLY A 265 17.14 -32.27 24.33
N GLY A 266 16.18 -31.71 25.08
CA GLY A 266 15.64 -32.29 26.31
C GLY A 266 14.52 -33.32 26.09
N TYR A 267 14.10 -33.97 27.18
CA TYR A 267 12.96 -34.90 27.20
C TYR A 267 11.66 -34.17 26.82
N TYR A 268 10.88 -34.76 25.92
CA TYR A 268 9.60 -34.20 25.47
C TYR A 268 8.50 -34.49 26.50
N PRO A 269 7.84 -33.46 27.06
CA PRO A 269 6.72 -33.67 27.95
C PRO A 269 5.61 -34.50 27.28
N PRO A 270 5.05 -35.52 27.97
CA PRO A 270 3.96 -36.32 27.41
C PRO A 270 2.75 -35.45 27.07
N GLY A 271 2.17 -35.65 25.87
CA GLY A 271 1.02 -34.86 25.40
C GLY A 271 1.37 -33.51 24.74
N THR A 272 2.65 -33.27 24.44
CA THR A 272 3.08 -32.10 23.66
C THR A 272 2.47 -32.11 22.26
N TYR A 273 1.75 -31.05 21.92
CA TYR A 273 1.20 -30.78 20.59
C TYR A 273 2.11 -29.87 19.77
N ARG A 274 2.67 -28.82 20.38
CA ARG A 274 3.51 -27.83 19.67
C ARG A 274 4.62 -27.30 20.57
N LEU A 275 5.80 -27.11 20.00
CA LEU A 275 6.90 -26.36 20.60
C LEU A 275 6.92 -24.95 20.02
N TYR A 276 6.99 -23.94 20.88
CA TYR A 276 7.10 -22.55 20.46
C TYR A 276 7.74 -21.71 21.57
N ASN A 277 8.71 -20.87 21.21
CA ASN A 277 9.38 -19.96 22.15
C ASN A 277 9.86 -20.64 23.45
N ASP A 278 10.64 -21.72 23.29
CA ASP A 278 11.19 -22.53 24.39
C ASP A 278 10.16 -23.11 25.36
N ARG A 279 8.94 -23.38 24.87
CA ARG A 279 7.87 -24.03 25.64
C ARG A 279 7.18 -25.12 24.83
N ALA A 280 6.76 -26.16 25.53
CA ALA A 280 5.92 -27.23 25.03
C ALA A 280 4.47 -27.02 25.45
N PHE A 281 3.55 -27.04 24.49
CA PHE A 281 2.13 -26.82 24.71
C PHE A 281 1.35 -28.10 24.45
N THR A 282 0.38 -28.43 25.31
CA THR A 282 -0.69 -29.35 24.93
C THR A 282 -1.61 -28.70 23.89
N LYS A 283 -2.46 -29.48 23.20
CA LYS A 283 -3.38 -28.94 22.18
C LYS A 283 -4.29 -27.85 22.74
N LYS A 284 -4.87 -28.07 23.93
CA LYS A 284 -5.76 -27.11 24.60
C LYS A 284 -5.02 -25.83 25.02
N GLU A 285 -3.79 -25.95 25.49
CA GLU A 285 -2.95 -24.80 25.85
C GLU A 285 -2.51 -24.01 24.61
N TRP A 286 -2.21 -24.70 23.50
CA TRP A 286 -1.87 -24.05 22.24
C TRP A 286 -3.06 -23.26 21.68
N GLU A 287 -4.24 -23.87 21.63
CA GLU A 287 -5.46 -23.18 21.18
C GLU A 287 -5.78 -21.95 22.04
N LEU A 288 -5.58 -22.05 23.36
CA LEU A 288 -5.76 -20.93 24.27
C LEU A 288 -4.68 -19.85 24.08
N TYR A 289 -3.42 -20.27 23.89
CA TYR A 289 -2.29 -19.39 23.61
C TYR A 289 -2.50 -18.61 22.31
N VAL A 290 -2.92 -19.25 21.22
CA VAL A 290 -3.23 -18.58 19.95
C VAL A 290 -4.39 -17.60 20.12
N LYS A 291 -5.41 -17.95 20.91
CA LYS A 291 -6.54 -17.05 21.20
C LYS A 291 -6.16 -15.82 22.02
N THR A 292 -5.13 -15.89 22.86
CA THR A 292 -4.64 -14.72 23.62
C THR A 292 -3.72 -13.81 22.81
N ARG A 293 -3.23 -14.25 21.64
CA ARG A 293 -2.42 -13.42 20.75
C ARG A 293 -3.26 -12.47 19.90
N PRO A 294 -2.71 -11.31 19.51
CA PRO A 294 -3.30 -10.44 18.50
C PRO A 294 -3.54 -11.20 17.19
N TRP A 295 -4.57 -10.83 16.43
CA TRP A 295 -5.00 -11.59 15.26
C TRP A 295 -3.92 -11.70 14.17
N TRP A 296 -3.02 -10.72 14.03
CA TRP A 296 -1.92 -10.77 13.07
C TRP A 296 -0.87 -11.81 13.45
N GLU A 297 -0.58 -11.99 14.74
CA GLU A 297 0.29 -13.08 15.21
C GLU A 297 -0.37 -14.44 14.98
N ARG A 298 -1.70 -14.54 15.08
CA ARG A 298 -2.43 -15.80 14.83
C ARG A 298 -2.21 -16.34 13.42
N LEU A 299 -1.99 -15.47 12.42
CA LEU A 299 -1.70 -15.87 11.04
C LEU A 299 -0.39 -16.66 10.90
N PHE A 300 0.56 -16.46 11.81
CA PHE A 300 1.83 -17.16 11.83
C PHE A 300 1.85 -18.33 12.84
N LEU A 301 0.80 -18.43 13.66
CA LEU A 301 0.65 -19.45 14.71
C LEU A 301 -0.39 -20.54 14.36
N SER A 302 -1.16 -20.37 13.27
CA SER A 302 -1.98 -21.43 12.66
C SER A 302 -1.06 -22.47 12.03
#